data_AF-W2N050-F1
#
_entry.id   AF-W2N050-F1
#
_cell.length_a   1.000
_cell.length_b   1.000
_cell.length_c   1.000
_cell.angle_alpha   90.00
_cell.angle_beta   90.00
_cell.angle_gamma   90.00
#
_symmetry.space_group_name_H-M   'P 1'
#
loop_
_entity.id
_entity.type
_entity.pdbx_description
1 polymer ?
#
loop_
_entity_poly.entity_id
_entity_poly.type
_entity_poly.pdbx_seq_one_letter_code
_entity_poly.pdbx_strand_id
1 'polypeptide(L)'
;MTRGRKRAPGGRGRQPSSYQREVDSYAKRLEVITFHDTNGMPATLDKFYDHLSAKKQENKRKRIYEWIKDRSRIESVCTSSTKASMKVLRGAGTATTISAAVTA
;
A
#
# COMPACT_ATOMS: atom_id res chain seq x y z
N MET A 1 -36.19 12.57 14.73
CA MET A 1 -35.00 12.39 13.86
C MET A 1 -35.43 12.46 12.40
N THR A 2 -34.97 13.45 11.64
CA THR A 2 -35.31 13.59 10.22
C THR A 2 -34.53 12.56 9.41
N ARG A 3 -35.22 11.61 8.77
CA ARG A 3 -34.59 10.62 7.87
C ARG A 3 -33.85 11.38 6.76
N GLY A 4 -32.57 11.03 6.56
CA GLY A 4 -31.73 11.63 5.52
C GLY A 4 -32.30 11.48 4.11
N ARG A 5 -31.67 12.14 3.14
CA ARG A 5 -32.12 12.21 1.73
C ARG A 5 -32.42 10.81 1.18
N LYS A 6 -33.65 10.61 0.67
CA LYS A 6 -34.04 9.37 -0.01
C LYS A 6 -33.16 9.15 -1.24
N ARG A 7 -32.73 7.90 -1.46
CA ARG A 7 -31.96 7.53 -2.66
C ARG A 7 -32.85 7.72 -3.90
N ALA A 8 -32.23 8.11 -5.02
CA ALA A 8 -32.93 8.20 -6.30
C ALA A 8 -33.51 6.81 -6.66
N PRO A 9 -34.79 6.72 -7.07
CA PRO A 9 -35.37 5.47 -7.54
C PRO A 9 -34.56 4.91 -8.72
N GLY A 10 -34.23 3.62 -8.70
CA GLY A 10 -33.48 2.96 -9.79
C GLY A 10 -31.96 3.10 -9.76
N GLY A 11 -31.37 3.79 -8.77
CA GLY A 11 -29.91 3.87 -8.63
C GLY A 11 -29.30 2.57 -8.10
N ARG A 12 -28.30 1.99 -8.80
CA ARG A 12 -27.55 0.79 -8.37
C ARG A 12 -26.63 1.00 -7.15
N GLY A 13 -26.87 2.03 -6.35
CA GLY A 13 -26.06 2.37 -5.17
C GLY A 13 -24.56 2.52 -5.49
N ARG A 14 -23.73 2.36 -4.45
CA ARG A 14 -22.26 2.34 -4.59
C ARG A 14 -21.83 1.06 -5.30
N GLN A 15 -21.18 1.18 -6.45
CA GLN A 15 -20.59 0.04 -7.14
C GLN A 15 -19.29 -0.40 -6.44
N PRO A 16 -18.98 -1.72 -6.43
CA PRO A 16 -17.70 -2.19 -5.95
C PRO A 16 -16.57 -1.64 -6.84
N SER A 17 -15.48 -1.19 -6.22
CA SER A 17 -14.28 -0.80 -6.97
C SER A 17 -13.65 -2.05 -7.60
N SER A 18 -13.56 -2.09 -8.93
CA SER A 18 -12.77 -3.12 -9.63
C SER A 18 -11.26 -2.93 -9.43
N TYR A 19 -10.84 -1.73 -9.03
CA TYR A 19 -9.45 -1.39 -8.84
C TYR A 19 -9.00 -1.74 -7.41
N GLN A 20 -8.10 -2.72 -7.31
CA GLN A 20 -7.39 -3.07 -6.08
C GLN A 20 -5.90 -2.84 -6.29
N ARG A 21 -5.29 -1.97 -5.47
CA ARG A 21 -3.84 -1.77 -5.48
C ARG A 21 -3.18 -2.85 -4.64
N GLU A 22 -2.36 -3.68 -5.28
CA GLU A 22 -1.43 -4.56 -4.58
C GLU A 22 -0.29 -3.71 -4.01
N VAL A 23 -0.28 -3.56 -2.69
CA VAL A 23 0.75 -2.81 -1.97
C VAL A 23 1.56 -3.78 -1.12
N ASP A 24 2.86 -3.82 -1.36
CA ASP A 24 3.82 -4.63 -0.60
C ASP A 24 4.09 -4.00 0.77
N SER A 25 4.37 -4.84 1.77
CA SER A 25 4.81 -4.40 3.10
C SER A 25 6.21 -3.78 3.05
N TYR A 26 6.55 -2.96 4.05
CA TYR A 26 7.90 -2.38 4.14
C TYR A 26 8.99 -3.46 4.24
N ALA A 27 8.74 -4.55 4.96
CA ALA A 27 9.63 -5.70 5.03
C ALA A 27 9.90 -6.29 3.63
N LYS A 28 8.86 -6.49 2.82
CA LYS A 28 9.02 -7.03 1.46
C LYS A 28 9.78 -6.07 0.55
N ARG A 29 9.52 -4.76 0.67
CA ARG A 29 10.26 -3.75 -0.09
C ARG A 29 11.75 -3.74 0.25
N LEU A 30 12.09 -3.86 1.55
CA LEU A 30 13.47 -3.92 1.99
C LEU A 30 14.17 -5.18 1.45
N GLU A 31 13.54 -6.35 1.54
CA GLU A 31 14.06 -7.61 0.96
C GLU A 31 14.35 -7.47 -0.54
N VAL A 32 13.42 -6.85 -1.28
CA VAL A 32 13.56 -6.62 -2.73
C VAL A 32 14.72 -5.66 -3.02
N ILE A 33 14.87 -4.57 -2.26
CA ILE A 33 15.99 -3.62 -2.41
C ILE A 33 17.33 -4.32 -2.15
N THR A 34 17.44 -5.07 -1.05
CA THR A 34 18.68 -5.76 -0.70
C THR A 34 19.06 -6.81 -1.75
N PHE A 35 18.09 -7.55 -2.29
CA PHE A 35 18.35 -8.51 -3.37
C PHE A 35 18.75 -7.83 -4.69
N HIS A 36 18.15 -6.67 -4.98
CA HIS A 36 18.45 -5.89 -6.17
C HIS A 36 19.89 -5.38 -6.19
N ASP A 37 20.44 -4.94 -5.05
CA ASP A 37 21.83 -4.46 -4.98
C ASP A 37 22.84 -5.52 -5.44
N THR A 38 22.57 -6.80 -5.17
CA THR A 38 23.48 -7.91 -5.49
C THR A 38 23.24 -8.51 -6.88
N ASN A 39 21.99 -8.53 -7.37
CA ASN A 39 21.62 -9.32 -8.56
C ASN A 39 21.07 -8.46 -9.73
N GLY A 40 20.75 -7.19 -9.46
CA GLY A 40 20.17 -6.27 -10.43
C GLY A 40 18.67 -6.49 -10.69
N MET A 41 18.09 -5.58 -11.49
CA MET A 41 16.65 -5.52 -11.79
C MET A 41 16.05 -6.76 -12.45
N PRO A 42 16.63 -7.36 -13.52
CA PRO A 42 15.99 -8.48 -14.21
C PRO A 42 15.83 -9.70 -13.29
N ALA A 43 16.89 -10.07 -12.55
CA ALA A 43 16.86 -11.16 -11.58
C ALA A 43 15.88 -10.89 -10.42
N THR A 44 15.72 -9.62 -10.03
CA THR A 44 14.76 -9.22 -8.98
C THR A 44 13.32 -9.40 -9.43
N LEU A 45 12.99 -9.03 -10.66
CA LEU A 45 11.65 -9.20 -11.21
C LEU A 45 11.30 -10.67 -11.39
N ASP A 46 12.25 -11.48 -11.87
CA ASP A 46 12.10 -12.92 -12.01
C ASP A 46 11.81 -13.57 -10.64
N LYS A 47 12.68 -13.34 -9.65
CA LYS A 47 12.52 -13.98 -8.33
C LYS A 47 11.23 -13.63 -7.59
N PHE A 48 10.81 -12.36 -7.61
CA PHE A 48 9.69 -11.88 -6.77
C PHE A 48 8.38 -11.71 -7.54
N TYR A 49 8.44 -11.53 -8.85
CA TYR A 49 7.34 -11.03 -9.66
C TYR A 49 7.16 -11.76 -11.00
N ASP A 50 7.75 -12.95 -11.17
CA ASP A 50 7.58 -13.78 -12.38
C ASP A 50 6.10 -14.08 -12.69
N HIS A 51 5.29 -14.35 -11.66
CA HIS A 51 3.85 -14.58 -11.80
C HIS A 51 3.03 -13.38 -12.35
N LEU A 52 3.64 -12.19 -12.47
CA LEU A 52 2.98 -11.01 -13.01
C LEU A 52 3.13 -10.95 -14.53
N SER A 53 2.11 -10.45 -15.23
CA SER A 53 2.23 -10.16 -16.67
C SER A 53 3.28 -9.09 -16.95
N ALA A 54 3.88 -9.08 -18.15
CA ALA A 54 4.94 -8.15 -18.53
C ALA A 54 4.60 -6.68 -18.24
N LYS A 55 3.35 -6.25 -18.50
CA LYS A 55 2.88 -4.89 -18.19
C LYS A 55 2.90 -4.58 -16.69
N LYS A 56 2.52 -5.56 -15.85
CA LYS A 56 2.56 -5.42 -14.39
C LYS A 56 4.00 -5.46 -13.87
N GLN A 57 4.86 -6.30 -14.44
CA GLN A 57 6.29 -6.33 -14.12
C GLN A 57 6.97 -4.99 -14.41
N GLU A 58 6.68 -4.35 -15.54
CA GLU A 58 7.23 -3.02 -15.87
C GLU A 58 6.75 -1.95 -14.88
N ASN A 59 5.49 -1.98 -14.45
CA ASN A 59 5.01 -1.10 -13.39
C ASN A 59 5.74 -1.36 -12.06
N LYS A 60 6.06 -2.63 -11.77
CA LYS A 60 6.78 -3.01 -10.56
C LYS A 60 8.23 -2.57 -10.59
N ARG A 61 8.91 -2.70 -11.74
CA ARG A 61 10.23 -2.13 -11.99
C ARG A 61 10.27 -0.64 -11.63
N LYS A 62 9.31 0.15 -12.10
CA LYS A 62 9.20 1.58 -11.77
C LYS A 62 9.04 1.80 -10.26
N ARG A 63 8.19 1.00 -9.60
CA ARG A 63 8.02 1.05 -8.14
C ARG A 63 9.29 0.68 -7.37
N ILE A 64 10.06 -0.31 -7.84
CA ILE A 64 11.33 -0.69 -7.21
C ILE A 64 12.31 0.48 -7.27
N TYR A 65 12.38 1.21 -8.39
CA TYR A 65 13.19 2.43 -8.46
C TYR A 65 12.73 3.53 -7.49
N GLU A 66 11.42 3.72 -7.30
CA GLU A 66 10.91 4.61 -6.25
C GLU A 66 11.36 4.16 -4.87
N TRP A 67 11.28 2.86 -4.57
CA TRP A 67 11.70 2.31 -3.28
C TRP A 67 13.20 2.45 -3.03
N ILE A 68 14.03 2.27 -4.07
CA ILE A 68 15.47 2.49 -3.99
C ILE A 68 15.77 3.96 -3.65
N LYS A 69 15.04 4.92 -4.26
CA LYS A 69 15.17 6.34 -3.91
C LYS A 69 14.76 6.62 -2.46
N ASP A 70 13.71 5.95 -1.99
CA ASP A 70 13.18 6.07 -0.62
C ASP A 70 13.82 5.09 0.39
N ARG A 71 14.98 4.49 0.07
CA ARG A 71 15.59 3.40 0.85
C ARG A 71 15.77 3.75 2.32
N SER A 72 16.34 4.92 2.62
CA SER A 72 16.61 5.34 4.00
C SER A 72 15.33 5.41 4.86
N ARG A 73 14.21 5.80 4.25
CA ARG A 73 12.91 5.79 4.91
C ARG A 73 12.42 4.37 5.16
N ILE A 74 12.56 3.48 4.17
CA ILE A 74 12.14 2.07 4.29
C ILE A 74 12.94 1.37 5.39
N GLU A 75 14.26 1.56 5.44
CA GLU A 75 15.15 1.01 6.47
C GLU A 75 14.78 1.53 7.87
N SER A 76 14.60 2.85 8.01
CA SER A 76 14.15 3.46 9.27
C SER A 76 12.83 2.86 9.76
N VAL A 77 11.88 2.61 8.87
CA VAL A 77 10.60 1.99 9.20
C VAL A 77 10.76 0.52 9.62
N CYS A 78 11.63 -0.22 8.95
CA CYS A 78 11.87 -1.62 9.24
C CYS A 78 12.62 -1.88 10.56
N THR A 79 13.22 -0.86 11.19
CA THR A 79 13.80 -0.98 12.55
C THR A 79 12.80 -1.47 13.59
N SER A 80 11.51 -1.21 13.39
CA SER A 80 10.44 -1.71 14.25
C SER A 80 9.72 -2.87 13.57
N SER A 81 9.73 -4.04 14.20
CA SER A 81 9.05 -5.25 13.68
C SER A 81 7.57 -5.01 13.39
N THR A 82 6.87 -4.23 14.22
CA THR A 82 5.45 -3.91 14.02
C THR A 82 5.24 -3.03 12.80
N LYS A 83 6.14 -2.07 12.54
CA LYS A 83 6.04 -1.17 11.38
C LYS A 83 6.48 -1.84 10.08
N ALA A 84 7.40 -2.80 10.15
CA ALA A 84 7.89 -3.55 9.00
C ALA A 84 6.77 -4.35 8.28
N SER A 85 5.81 -4.90 9.04
CA SER A 85 4.67 -5.63 8.47
C SER A 85 3.60 -4.71 7.85
N MET A 86 3.64 -3.40 8.14
CA MET A 86 2.68 -2.44 7.61
C MET A 86 2.92 -2.15 6.12
N LYS A 87 1.83 -1.88 5.39
CA LYS A 87 1.86 -1.46 3.98
C LYS A 87 1.95 0.06 3.81
N VAL A 88 1.41 0.80 4.78
CA VAL A 88 1.34 2.27 4.80
C VAL A 88 1.53 2.74 6.24
N LEU A 89 2.34 3.77 6.44
CA LEU A 89 2.43 4.50 7.69
C LEU A 89 1.69 5.83 7.55
N ARG A 90 0.87 6.18 8.54
CA ARG A 90 0.21 7.48 8.63
C ARG A 90 1.04 8.40 9.53
N GLY A 91 0.97 9.70 9.28
CA GLY A 91 1.57 10.70 10.16
C GLY A 91 0.96 10.65 11.56
N ALA A 92 1.71 11.08 12.56
CA ALA A 92 1.14 11.33 13.88
C ALA A 92 0.02 12.38 13.77
N GLY A 93 -1.08 12.20 14.50
CA GLY A 93 -2.23 13.12 14.50
C GLY A 93 -3.28 12.87 13.40
N THR A 94 -3.13 11.86 12.54
CA THR A 94 -4.16 11.51 11.51
C THR A 94 -5.21 10.51 12.00
N ALA A 95 -5.31 10.28 13.32
CA ALA A 95 -6.34 9.42 13.91
C ALA A 95 -7.61 10.23 14.16
N THR A 96 -8.63 10.04 13.32
CA THR A 96 -9.98 10.57 13.59
C THR A 96 -10.67 9.63 14.57
N THR A 97 -10.53 9.87 15.87
CA THR A 97 -11.45 9.27 16.85
C THR A 97 -12.75 10.05 16.81
N ILE A 98 -13.82 9.42 16.32
CA ILE A 98 -15.18 9.94 16.54
C ILE A 98 -15.47 9.70 18.02
N SER A 99 -15.30 10.73 18.86
CA SER A 99 -15.80 10.67 20.23
C SER A 99 -17.32 10.56 20.17
N ALA A 100 -17.89 9.48 20.69
CA ALA A 100 -19.32 9.39 20.89
C ALA A 100 -19.73 10.51 21.85
N ALA A 101 -20.48 11.49 21.37
CA ALA A 101 -21.12 12.45 22.24
C ALA A 101 -22.10 11.68 23.13
N VAL A 102 -21.74 11.53 24.41
CA VAL A 102 -22.70 11.21 25.47
C VAL A 102 -23.68 12.38 25.51
N THR A 103 -24.93 12.09 25.15
CA THR A 103 -26.06 12.99 25.44
C THR A 103 -26.82 12.34 26.58
N ALA A 104 -26.75 12.98 27.75
CA ALA A 104 -27.62 12.73 28.89
C ALA A 104 -29.03 13.27 28.61
#